data_AF-A0A089QIU4-F1
#
_entry.id   AF-A0A089QIU4-F1
#
_cell.length_a   1.000
_cell.length_b   1.000
_cell.length_c   1.000
_cell.angle_alpha   90.00
_cell.angle_beta   90.00
_cell.angle_gamma   90.00
#
_symmetry.space_group_name_H-M   'P 1'
#
loop_
_entity.id
_entity.type
_entity.pdbx_description
1 polymer ?
#
loop_
_entity_poly.entity_id
_entity_poly.type
_entity_poly.pdbx_seq_one_letter_code
_entity_poly.pdbx_strand_id
1 'polypeptide(L)'
;MDQIRVDQQNLQKKERYGIGELLKTIDLKRPTYYDERTRIINKNDKYADVKVVIKEIAEKGKWRGSYTYGYRRIMPLLEKAGISHG
;
A
#
# COMPACT_ATOMS: atom_id res chain seq x y z
N MET A 1 -1.36 -12.12 -10.36
CA MET A 1 -1.85 -11.64 -11.67
C MET A 1 -0.90 -10.67 -12.34
N ASP A 2 -0.34 -9.69 -11.64
CA ASP A 2 0.57 -8.72 -12.28
C ASP A 2 1.88 -9.37 -12.76
N GLN A 3 2.48 -10.27 -11.98
CA GLN A 3 3.64 -11.06 -12.40
C GLN A 3 3.35 -11.85 -13.69
N ILE A 4 2.22 -12.54 -13.75
CA ILE A 4 1.78 -13.30 -14.94
C ILE A 4 1.66 -12.39 -16.17
N ARG A 5 1.21 -11.14 -16.03
CA ARG A 5 1.17 -10.19 -17.16
C ARG A 5 2.56 -9.77 -17.62
N VAL A 6 3.47 -9.51 -16.68
CA VAL A 6 4.87 -9.17 -16.98
C VAL A 6 5.55 -10.34 -17.69
N ASP A 7 5.37 -11.55 -17.17
CA ASP A 7 5.91 -12.77 -17.78
C ASP A 7 5.36 -12.98 -19.20
N GLN A 8 4.07 -12.70 -19.42
CA GLN A 8 3.44 -12.79 -20.74
C GLN A 8 3.86 -11.68 -21.73
N GLN A 9 4.27 -10.50 -21.27
CA GLN A 9 4.75 -9.44 -22.16
C GLN A 9 6.00 -9.88 -22.93
N ASN A 10 6.80 -10.77 -22.34
CA ASN A 10 8.02 -11.32 -22.93
C ASN A 10 7.75 -12.50 -23.89
N LEU A 11 6.52 -13.04 -23.93
CA LEU A 11 6.15 -14.14 -24.83
C LEU A 11 5.65 -13.64 -26.18
N GLN A 12 5.74 -14.48 -27.23
CA GLN A 12 5.11 -14.18 -28.52
C GLN A 12 3.59 -14.12 -28.36
N LYS A 13 2.89 -13.29 -29.14
CA LYS A 13 1.44 -13.06 -28.98
C LYS A 13 0.61 -14.36 -29.00
N LYS A 14 1.03 -15.35 -29.77
CA LYS A 14 0.38 -16.68 -29.89
C LYS A 14 0.50 -17.54 -28.62
N GLU A 15 1.44 -17.23 -27.74
CA GLU A 15 1.77 -17.98 -26.51
C GLU A 15 1.22 -17.29 -25.25
N ARG A 16 0.56 -16.13 -25.41
CA ARG A 16 0.00 -15.37 -24.29
C ARG A 16 -1.40 -15.88 -23.94
N TYR A 17 -1.69 -16.01 -22.65
CA TYR A 17 -3.03 -16.33 -22.19
C TYR A 17 -3.94 -15.11 -22.21
N GLY A 18 -5.20 -15.29 -22.60
CA GLY A 18 -6.18 -14.22 -22.50
C GLY A 18 -6.47 -13.89 -21.04
N ILE A 19 -6.53 -12.60 -20.66
CA ILE A 19 -6.91 -12.21 -19.30
C ILE A 19 -8.28 -12.78 -18.91
N GLY A 20 -9.21 -12.89 -19.86
CA GLY A 20 -10.51 -13.51 -19.62
C GLY A 20 -10.44 -15.00 -19.29
N GLU A 21 -9.49 -15.73 -19.88
CA GLU A 21 -9.28 -17.16 -19.63
C GLU A 21 -8.66 -17.36 -18.25
N LEU A 22 -7.62 -16.59 -17.92
CA LEU A 22 -7.00 -16.60 -16.60
C LEU A 22 -7.99 -16.30 -15.48
N LEU A 23 -8.90 -15.34 -15.71
CA LEU A 23 -9.94 -15.00 -14.74
C LEU A 23 -10.97 -16.12 -14.59
N LYS A 24 -11.35 -16.79 -15.68
CA LYS A 24 -12.23 -17.97 -15.64
C LYS A 24 -11.60 -19.13 -14.88
N THR A 25 -10.30 -19.39 -15.06
CA THR A 25 -9.61 -20.50 -14.37
C THR A 25 -9.60 -20.38 -12.84
N ILE A 26 -9.71 -19.15 -12.32
CA ILE A 26 -9.76 -18.88 -10.88
C ILE A 26 -11.16 -18.47 -10.40
N ASP A 27 -12.17 -18.62 -11.25
CA ASP A 27 -13.55 -18.20 -10.99
C ASP A 27 -13.71 -16.73 -10.54
N LEU A 28 -12.90 -15.83 -11.11
CA LEU A 28 -12.96 -14.39 -10.81
C LEU A 28 -13.74 -13.63 -11.89
N LYS A 29 -14.77 -12.90 -11.49
CA LYS A 29 -15.55 -12.07 -12.43
C LYS A 29 -14.71 -10.91 -12.96
N ARG A 30 -14.77 -10.65 -14.27
CA ARG A 30 -14.07 -9.53 -14.93
C ARG A 30 -14.32 -8.17 -14.26
N PRO A 31 -15.57 -7.77 -13.94
CA PRO A 31 -15.82 -6.50 -13.27
C PRO A 31 -15.11 -6.39 -11.91
N THR A 32 -15.12 -7.47 -11.12
CA THR A 32 -14.43 -7.53 -9.83
C THR A 32 -12.93 -7.30 -10.00
N TYR A 33 -12.30 -7.96 -10.98
CA TYR A 33 -10.87 -7.76 -11.27
C TYR A 33 -10.52 -6.28 -11.56
N TYR A 34 -11.31 -5.60 -12.40
CA TYR A 34 -11.03 -4.20 -12.73
C TYR A 34 -11.37 -3.23 -11.60
N ASP A 35 -12.42 -3.51 -10.81
CA ASP A 35 -12.78 -2.71 -9.63
C ASP A 35 -11.69 -2.81 -8.55
N GLU A 36 -11.27 -4.02 -8.18
CA GLU A 36 -10.18 -4.24 -7.21
C GLU A 36 -8.89 -3.56 -7.66
N ARG A 37 -8.57 -3.62 -8.95
CA ARG A 37 -7.40 -2.95 -9.51
C ARG A 37 -7.48 -1.43 -9.36
N THR A 38 -8.66 -0.86 -9.63
CA THR A 38 -8.92 0.57 -9.40
C THR A 38 -8.73 0.93 -7.93
N ARG A 39 -9.25 0.10 -7.00
CA ARG A 39 -9.10 0.30 -5.55
C ARG A 39 -7.65 0.20 -5.08
N ILE A 40 -6.86 -0.72 -5.63
CA ILE A 40 -5.45 -0.90 -5.29
C ILE A 40 -4.62 0.30 -5.78
N ILE A 41 -4.83 0.74 -7.03
CA ILE A 41 -4.13 1.88 -7.62
C ILE A 41 -4.50 3.18 -6.89
N ASN A 42 -5.79 3.38 -6.63
CA ASN A 42 -6.31 4.58 -5.99
C ASN A 42 -6.44 4.43 -4.48
N LYS A 43 -5.59 3.59 -3.85
CA LYS A 43 -5.62 3.39 -2.41
C LYS A 43 -5.26 4.70 -1.72
N ASN A 44 -6.29 5.43 -1.29
CA ASN A 44 -6.13 6.65 -0.53
C ASN A 44 -5.84 6.30 0.94
N ASP A 45 -4.58 6.48 1.36
CA ASP A 45 -4.22 6.37 2.77
C ASP A 45 -4.49 7.72 3.45
N LYS A 46 -5.68 7.84 4.06
CA LYS A 46 -6.13 9.03 4.80
C LYS A 46 -5.10 9.52 5.84
N TYR A 47 -4.24 8.63 6.34
CA TYR A 47 -3.25 8.93 7.35
C TYR A 47 -1.82 8.97 6.79
N ALA A 48 -1.63 9.04 5.47
CA ALA A 48 -0.30 9.10 4.84
C ALA A 48 0.57 10.20 5.45
N ASP A 49 0.03 11.42 5.53
CA ASP A 49 0.75 12.58 6.05
C ASP A 49 1.06 12.43 7.54
N VAL A 50 0.09 11.96 8.33
CA VAL A 50 0.27 11.71 9.77
C VAL A 50 1.33 10.64 10.02
N LYS A 51 1.39 9.59 9.19
CA LYS A 51 2.43 8.53 9.29
C LYS A 51 3.83 9.06 9.04
N VAL A 52 3.99 10.02 8.11
CA VAL A 52 5.29 10.68 7.86
C VAL A 52 5.74 11.40 9.13
N VAL A 53 4.87 12.21 9.73
CA VAL A 53 5.22 12.96 10.95
C VAL A 53 5.47 12.05 12.14
N ILE A 54 4.67 10.99 12.34
CA ILE A 54 4.92 9.96 13.36
C ILE A 54 6.31 9.36 13.19
N LYS A 55 6.69 9.02 11.96
CA LYS A 55 7.99 8.41 11.67
C LYS A 55 9.14 9.35 11.99
N GLU A 56 9.04 10.63 11.63
CA GLU A 56 10.03 11.65 11.98
C GLU A 56 10.20 11.81 13.49
N ILE A 57 9.10 11.84 14.25
CA ILE A 57 9.14 11.91 15.71
C ILE A 57 9.76 10.63 16.30
N ALA A 58 9.40 9.47 15.78
CA ALA A 58 9.94 8.19 16.24
C ALA A 58 11.47 8.10 15.99
N GLU A 59 11.95 8.55 14.82
CA GLU A 59 13.38 8.58 14.49
C GLU A 59 14.19 9.47 15.45
N LYS A 60 13.64 10.59 15.93
CA LYS A 60 14.27 11.41 16.98
C LYS A 60 14.46 10.66 18.30
N GLY A 61 13.59 9.68 18.56
CA GLY A 61 13.64 8.80 19.72
C GLY A 61 14.45 7.52 19.52
N LYS A 62 15.18 7.39 18.40
CA LYS A 62 15.92 6.17 18.09
C LYS A 62 17.23 6.13 18.86
N TRP A 63 17.45 5.05 19.58
CA TRP A 63 18.68 4.78 20.32
C TRP A 63 19.22 3.41 19.94
N ARG A 64 20.48 3.35 19.49
CA ARG A 64 21.14 2.11 19.03
C ARG A 64 20.29 1.30 18.04
N GLY A 65 19.60 1.98 17.13
CA GLY A 65 18.73 1.35 16.13
C GLY A 65 17.33 0.96 16.61
N SER A 66 17.04 1.06 17.91
CA SER A 66 15.73 0.79 18.48
C SER A 66 14.92 2.07 18.69
N TYR A 67 13.65 2.06 18.31
CA TYR A 67 12.74 3.14 18.62
C TYR A 67 12.36 3.09 20.11
N THR A 68 12.67 4.16 20.85
CA THR A 68 12.36 4.25 22.28
C THR A 68 11.10 5.08 22.57
N TYR A 69 10.61 5.81 21.56
CA TYR A 69 9.42 6.65 21.70
C TYR A 69 8.20 5.81 21.39
N GLY A 70 7.51 5.36 22.43
CA GLY A 70 6.17 4.80 22.32
C GLY A 70 5.10 5.88 22.22
N TYR A 71 3.84 5.45 22.14
CA TYR A 71 2.66 6.30 22.01
C TYR A 71 2.65 7.51 22.96
N ARG A 72 2.98 7.30 24.26
CA ARG A 72 2.99 8.36 25.29
C ARG A 72 3.95 9.52 24.98
N ARG A 73 5.02 9.27 24.21
CA ARG A 73 5.98 10.31 23.81
C ARG A 73 5.64 10.89 22.43
N ILE A 74 5.14 10.06 21.53
CA ILE A 74 4.78 10.50 20.18
C ILE A 74 3.54 11.40 20.20
N MET A 75 2.48 11.05 20.94
CA MET A 75 1.21 11.77 20.92
C MET A 75 1.33 13.26 21.31
N PRO A 76 2.00 13.62 22.43
CA PRO A 76 2.17 15.04 22.77
C PRO A 76 3.05 15.82 21.77
N LEU A 77 3.95 15.12 21.06
CA LEU A 77 4.79 15.74 20.04
C LEU A 77 4.02 15.95 18.72
N LEU A 78 3.07 15.06 18.40
CA LEU A 78 2.13 15.25 17.29
C LEU A 78 1.20 16.43 17.55
N GLU A 79 0.64 16.54 18.75
CA GLU A 79 -0.22 17.66 19.14
C GLU A 79 0.53 18.99 19.03
N LYS A 80 1.79 19.03 19.50
CA LYS A 80 2.67 20.20 19.32
C LYS A 80 2.99 20.51 17.86
N ALA A 81 2.96 19.52 16.98
CA ALA A 81 3.10 19.69 15.54
C ALA A 81 1.79 20.10 14.85
N GLY A 82 0.73 20.38 15.61
CA GLY A 82 -0.58 20.80 15.09
C GLY A 82 -1.46 19.64 14.60
N ILE A 83 -1.05 18.39 14.82
CA ILE A 83 -1.81 17.20 14.45
C ILE A 83 -2.56 16.73 15.71
N SER A 84 -3.82 17.13 15.84
CA SER A 84 -4.71 16.64 16.90
C SER A 84 -5.70 15.62 16.33
N HIS A 85 -6.06 14.62 17.13
CA HIS A 85 -7.26 13.83 16.86
C HIS A 85 -8.47 14.66 17.29
N GLY A 86 -9.21 15.17 16.32
CA GLY A 86 -10.57 15.66 16.51
C GLY A 86 -11.57 14.51 16.46
#